data_AF-X1FZP8-F1
#
_entry.id   AF-X1FZP8-F1
#
_cell.length_a   1.000
_cell.length_b   1.000
_cell.length_c   1.000
_cell.angle_alpha   90.00
_cell.angle_beta   90.00
_cell.angle_gamma   90.00
#
_symmetry.space_group_name_H-M   'P 1'
#
loop_
_entity.id
_entity.type
_entity.pdbx_description
1 polymer ?
#
loop_
_entity_poly.entity_id
_entity_poly.type
_entity_poly.pdbx_seq_one_letter_code
_entity_poly.pdbx_strand_id
1 'polypeptide(L)'
;ELLDEDIKYGYDVFPDTGYPSSNVWISTDVISVTLRDCGYDLMDLIYEDMNEHKEDYPMDIKGRKTAIKYIDFRDVFFQEQFFKRNALTTLPLEYDKENENNNFLWQAGDIVYFQFDENNPYKDLGGFISPNKKQ
;
A
#
# COMPACT_ATOMS: atom_id res chain seq x y z
N GLU A 1 13.08 -3.86 -13.82
CA GLU A 1 12.93 -5.21 -13.27
C GLU A 1 11.49 -5.52 -12.91
N LEU A 2 10.83 -4.88 -11.93
CA LEU A 2 9.42 -5.20 -11.61
C LEU A 2 8.40 -4.93 -12.74
N LEU A 3 8.68 -3.93 -13.60
CA LEU A 3 7.88 -3.63 -14.80
C LEU A 3 8.11 -4.62 -15.97
N ASP A 4 9.14 -5.46 -15.87
CA ASP A 4 9.53 -6.42 -16.91
C ASP A 4 9.00 -7.84 -16.61
N GLU A 5 8.34 -8.03 -15.47
CA GLU A 5 7.74 -9.29 -15.05
C GLU A 5 6.31 -9.46 -15.61
N ASP A 6 5.92 -10.68 -15.98
CA ASP A 6 4.55 -11.01 -16.42
C ASP A 6 3.59 -11.08 -15.22
N ILE A 7 3.42 -9.94 -14.53
CA ILE A 7 2.53 -9.81 -13.38
C ILE A 7 1.08 -9.74 -13.85
N LYS A 8 0.23 -10.56 -13.24
CA LYS A 8 -1.21 -10.58 -13.46
C LYS A 8 -1.92 -10.10 -12.19
N TYR A 9 -2.78 -9.09 -12.33
CA TYR A 9 -3.60 -8.67 -11.21
C TYR A 9 -4.65 -9.73 -10.87
N GLY A 10 -4.62 -10.22 -9.64
CA GLY A 10 -5.52 -11.23 -9.12
C GLY A 10 -5.29 -11.47 -7.63
N TYR A 11 -6.16 -12.27 -7.00
CA TYR A 11 -6.11 -12.50 -5.57
C TYR A 11 -5.63 -13.92 -5.26
N ASP A 12 -4.37 -14.03 -4.86
CA ASP A 12 -3.77 -15.23 -4.26
C ASP A 12 -3.33 -14.94 -2.82
N VAL A 13 -3.42 -15.94 -1.95
CA VAL A 13 -2.98 -15.87 -0.55
C VAL A 13 -1.70 -16.66 -0.32
N PHE A 14 -0.80 -16.12 0.49
CA PHE A 14 0.50 -16.72 0.78
C PHE A 14 0.67 -16.89 2.30
N PRO A 15 -0.08 -17.80 2.94
CA PRO A 15 -0.14 -17.89 4.40
C PRO A 15 1.20 -18.25 5.06
N ASP A 16 2.12 -18.87 4.32
CA ASP A 16 3.42 -19.32 4.84
C ASP A 16 4.53 -18.28 4.67
N THR A 17 4.49 -17.49 3.59
CA THR A 17 5.55 -16.53 3.22
C THR A 17 5.12 -15.07 3.35
N GLY A 18 3.82 -14.80 3.35
CA GLY A 18 3.22 -13.47 3.23
C GLY A 18 3.34 -12.88 1.83
N TYR A 19 4.57 -12.82 1.32
CA TYR A 19 4.86 -12.26 -0.01
C TYR A 19 4.50 -13.20 -1.15
N PRO A 20 4.13 -12.63 -2.34
CA PRO A 20 3.84 -13.43 -3.51
C PRO A 20 4.97 -14.36 -3.94
N SER A 21 4.61 -15.64 -4.13
CA SER A 21 5.48 -16.65 -4.75
C SER A 21 5.07 -16.99 -6.19
N SER A 22 3.91 -16.49 -6.64
CA SER A 22 3.40 -16.58 -8.00
C SER A 22 3.48 -15.21 -8.69
N ASN A 23 3.15 -15.16 -9.97
CA ASN A 23 2.99 -13.90 -10.71
C ASN A 23 1.59 -13.28 -10.58
N VAL A 24 0.76 -13.75 -9.63
CA VAL A 24 -0.59 -13.23 -9.37
C VAL A 24 -0.55 -12.31 -8.16
N TRP A 25 -0.62 -11.01 -8.40
CA TRP A 25 -0.39 -9.98 -7.37
C TRP A 25 -1.61 -9.07 -7.24
N ILE A 26 -1.72 -8.40 -6.09
CA ILE A 26 -2.65 -7.30 -5.88
C ILE A 26 -1.91 -5.94 -5.91
N SER A 27 -2.65 -4.84 -5.91
CA SER A 27 -2.09 -3.48 -6.06
C SER A 27 -1.06 -3.13 -4.97
N THR A 28 -1.34 -3.48 -3.72
CA THR A 28 -0.47 -3.26 -2.55
C THR A 28 0.79 -4.12 -2.54
N ASP A 29 0.83 -5.25 -3.27
CA ASP A 29 2.03 -6.07 -3.39
C ASP A 29 3.14 -5.31 -4.10
N VAL A 30 2.79 -4.47 -5.08
CA VAL A 30 3.77 -3.62 -5.77
C VAL A 30 4.51 -2.73 -4.77
N ILE A 31 3.78 -2.14 -3.81
CA ILE A 31 4.36 -1.34 -2.73
C ILE A 31 5.22 -2.20 -1.81
N SER A 32 4.67 -3.29 -1.28
CA SER A 32 5.33 -4.14 -0.31
C SER A 32 6.60 -4.80 -0.84
N VAL A 33 6.58 -5.30 -2.07
CA VAL A 33 7.75 -5.92 -2.71
C VAL A 33 8.82 -4.88 -3.01
N THR A 34 8.44 -3.74 -3.61
CA THR A 34 9.40 -2.67 -3.93
C THR A 34 10.10 -2.16 -2.68
N LEU A 35 9.36 -1.90 -1.59
CA LEU A 35 9.96 -1.42 -0.35
C LEU A 35 10.81 -2.47 0.36
N ARG A 36 10.41 -3.75 0.30
CA ARG A 36 11.23 -4.85 0.80
C ARG A 36 12.58 -4.91 0.08
N ASP A 37 12.57 -4.74 -1.25
CA ASP A 37 13.80 -4.72 -2.06
C ASP A 37 14.67 -3.49 -1.75
N CYS A 38 14.08 -2.39 -1.26
CA CYS A 38 14.78 -1.24 -0.70
C CYS A 38 15.25 -1.42 0.76
N GLY A 39 14.97 -2.56 1.39
CA GLY A 39 15.37 -2.87 2.77
C GLY A 39 14.31 -2.58 3.84
N TYR A 40 13.06 -2.31 3.45
CA TYR A 40 11.94 -2.05 4.36
C TYR A 40 10.90 -3.16 4.25
N ASP A 41 10.92 -4.12 5.20
CA ASP A 41 9.95 -5.21 5.24
C ASP A 41 8.62 -4.73 5.84
N LEU A 42 7.66 -4.37 4.97
CA LEU A 42 6.33 -3.94 5.41
C LEU A 42 5.56 -5.02 6.16
N MET A 43 5.83 -6.31 5.93
CA MET A 43 5.13 -7.38 6.65
C MET A 43 5.48 -7.32 8.13
N ASP A 44 6.76 -7.17 8.46
CA ASP A 44 7.22 -7.04 9.85
C ASP A 44 6.79 -5.69 10.44
N LEU A 45 7.02 -4.59 9.72
CA LEU A 45 6.74 -3.24 10.21
C LEU A 45 5.25 -3.00 10.50
N ILE A 46 4.36 -3.44 9.60
CA ILE A 46 2.91 -3.30 9.79
C ILE A 46 2.46 -4.21 10.94
N TYR A 47 2.97 -5.44 11.02
CA TYR A 47 2.59 -6.36 12.09
C TYR A 47 2.99 -5.83 13.48
N GLU A 48 4.18 -5.24 13.60
CA GLU A 48 4.64 -4.60 14.85
C GLU A 48 3.76 -3.40 15.23
N ASP A 49 3.57 -2.45 14.30
CA ASP A 49 2.75 -1.24 14.56
C ASP A 49 1.30 -1.61 14.89
N MET A 50 0.69 -2.57 14.18
CA MET A 50 -0.65 -3.07 14.49
C MET A 50 -0.74 -3.69 15.89
N ASN A 51 0.31 -4.34 16.39
CA ASN A 51 0.29 -4.94 17.72
C ASN A 51 0.42 -3.91 18.84
N GLU A 52 1.16 -2.84 18.62
CA GLU A 52 1.34 -1.73 19.56
C GLU A 52 0.13 -0.77 19.56
N HIS A 53 -0.55 -0.66 18.41
CA HIS A 53 -1.57 0.36 18.15
C HIS A 53 -2.89 -0.21 17.63
N LYS A 54 -3.32 -1.38 18.14
CA LYS A 54 -4.48 -2.14 17.68
C LYS A 54 -5.76 -1.32 17.48
N GLU A 55 -6.03 -0.38 18.37
CA GLU A 55 -7.25 0.44 18.36
C GLU A 55 -7.24 1.51 17.26
N ASP A 56 -6.07 1.81 16.68
CA ASP A 56 -5.90 2.79 15.60
C ASP A 56 -6.07 2.17 14.20
N TYR A 57 -6.29 0.85 14.12
CA TYR A 57 -6.53 0.13 12.88
C TYR A 57 -8.00 -0.26 12.72
N PRO A 58 -8.55 -0.23 11.49
CA PRO A 58 -9.95 -0.57 11.22
C PRO A 58 -10.16 -2.10 11.22
N MET A 59 -9.92 -2.72 12.37
CA MET A 59 -9.96 -4.17 12.58
C MET A 59 -11.37 -4.75 12.52
N ASP A 60 -12.38 -3.91 12.71
CA ASP A 60 -13.81 -4.22 12.57
C ASP A 60 -14.16 -4.68 11.15
N ILE A 61 -13.50 -4.15 10.12
CA ILE A 61 -13.63 -4.60 8.71
C ILE A 61 -13.36 -6.11 8.59
N LYS A 62 -12.47 -6.65 9.43
CA LYS A 62 -12.09 -8.07 9.45
C LYS A 62 -12.90 -8.92 10.44
N GLY A 63 -13.68 -8.29 11.32
CA GLY A 63 -14.41 -8.99 12.38
C GLY A 63 -13.50 -9.69 13.41
N ARG A 64 -12.23 -9.27 13.54
CA ARG A 64 -11.25 -9.82 14.49
C ARG A 64 -10.46 -8.70 15.15
N LYS A 65 -9.74 -8.99 16.25
CA LYS A 65 -8.96 -8.00 17.02
C LYS A 65 -7.44 -8.22 17.01
N THR A 66 -6.98 -9.31 16.41
CA THR A 66 -5.56 -9.69 16.44
C THR A 66 -5.03 -9.69 15.02
N ALA A 67 -3.93 -8.99 14.77
CA ALA A 67 -3.27 -8.93 13.47
C ALA A 67 -2.76 -10.31 13.01
N ILE A 68 -2.76 -10.55 11.70
CA ILE A 68 -2.21 -11.75 11.06
C ILE A 68 -1.03 -11.32 10.20
N LYS A 69 0.17 -11.65 10.66
CA LYS A 69 1.45 -11.22 10.08
C LYS A 69 1.51 -11.41 8.55
N TYR A 70 1.21 -12.61 8.06
CA TYR A 70 1.37 -12.97 6.65
C TYR A 70 0.21 -12.51 5.74
N ILE A 71 -0.80 -11.82 6.27
CA ILE A 71 -2.00 -11.46 5.50
C ILE A 71 -2.25 -9.95 5.53
N ASP A 72 -2.18 -9.33 6.71
CA ASP A 72 -2.76 -8.00 6.93
C ASP A 72 -1.99 -6.89 6.23
N PHE A 73 -0.67 -7.03 6.10
CA PHE A 73 0.17 -6.05 5.41
C PHE A 73 -0.18 -5.85 3.93
N ARG A 74 -0.95 -6.80 3.36
CA ARG A 74 -1.43 -6.78 1.97
C ARG A 74 -2.78 -6.10 1.82
N ASP A 75 -3.54 -5.93 2.90
CA ASP A 75 -4.81 -5.21 2.83
C ASP A 75 -4.58 -3.71 2.68
N VAL A 76 -5.18 -3.10 1.65
CA VAL A 76 -4.97 -1.70 1.27
C VAL A 76 -5.24 -0.72 2.42
N PHE A 77 -6.32 -0.93 3.18
CA PHE A 77 -6.69 -0.07 4.31
C PHE A 77 -5.75 -0.22 5.51
N PHE A 78 -5.12 -1.39 5.71
CA PHE A 78 -4.11 -1.55 6.76
C PHE A 78 -2.77 -0.93 6.33
N GLN A 79 -2.37 -1.13 5.08
CA GLN A 79 -1.17 -0.52 4.54
C GLN A 79 -1.27 1.01 4.52
N GLU A 80 -2.40 1.57 4.07
CA GLU A 80 -2.66 3.01 4.11
C GLU A 80 -2.61 3.55 5.54
N GLN A 81 -3.26 2.87 6.49
CA GLN A 81 -3.27 3.28 7.89
C GLN A 81 -1.85 3.28 8.49
N PHE A 82 -1.03 2.28 8.18
CA PHE A 82 0.36 2.25 8.62
C PHE A 82 1.14 3.48 8.15
N PHE A 83 1.01 3.87 6.87
CA PHE A 83 1.67 5.07 6.36
C PHE A 83 1.08 6.35 6.95
N LYS A 84 -0.24 6.44 7.19
CA LYS A 84 -0.84 7.60 7.88
C LYS A 84 -0.24 7.82 9.27
N ARG A 85 0.16 6.74 9.95
CA ARG A 85 0.77 6.79 11.28
C ARG A 85 2.27 7.09 11.26
N ASN A 86 2.98 6.53 10.29
CA ASN A 86 4.44 6.47 10.29
C ASN A 86 5.13 7.36 9.25
N ALA A 87 4.40 7.87 8.25
CA ALA A 87 4.98 8.78 7.26
C ALA A 87 5.29 10.13 7.91
N LEU A 88 6.45 10.71 7.54
CA LEU A 88 6.86 12.02 8.00
C LEU A 88 5.96 13.15 7.49
N THR A 89 5.32 12.95 6.34
CA THR A 89 4.45 13.94 5.71
C THR A 89 3.41 13.26 4.81
N THR A 90 2.30 13.96 4.60
CA THR A 90 1.27 13.59 3.64
C THR A 90 1.21 14.65 2.56
N LEU A 91 1.12 14.22 1.30
CA LEU A 91 0.94 15.13 0.18
C LEU A 91 -0.51 15.64 0.14
N PRO A 92 -0.74 16.85 -0.39
CA PRO A 92 -2.09 17.33 -0.66
C PRO A 92 -2.87 16.34 -1.54
N LEU A 93 -4.20 16.31 -1.37
CA LEU A 93 -5.10 15.51 -2.20
C LEU A 93 -5.76 16.34 -3.32
N GLU A 94 -5.60 17.66 -3.27
CA GLU A 94 -6.21 18.60 -4.20
C GLU A 94 -5.15 19.27 -5.08
N TYR A 95 -5.53 19.55 -6.34
CA TYR A 95 -4.69 20.27 -7.29
C TYR A 95 -5.19 21.70 -7.48
N ASP A 96 -4.36 22.67 -7.13
CA ASP A 96 -4.61 24.09 -7.38
C ASP A 96 -3.91 24.55 -8.67
N LYS A 97 -4.65 25.09 -9.64
CA LYS A 97 -4.06 25.54 -10.91
C LYS A 97 -3.24 26.82 -10.75
N GLU A 98 -3.52 27.63 -9.74
CA GLU A 98 -2.92 28.94 -9.53
C GLU A 98 -1.62 28.88 -8.72
N ASN A 99 -1.33 27.73 -8.10
CA ASN A 99 -0.12 27.53 -7.31
C ASN A 99 1.04 27.02 -8.21
N GLU A 100 2.00 27.89 -8.46
CA GLU A 100 3.18 27.60 -9.30
C GLU A 100 4.06 26.45 -8.76
N ASN A 101 3.99 26.14 -7.47
CA ASN A 101 4.74 25.05 -6.86
C ASN A 101 4.11 23.67 -7.10
N ASN A 102 2.90 23.59 -7.66
CA ASN A 102 2.17 22.33 -7.79
C ASN A 102 2.84 21.33 -8.72
N ASN A 103 3.68 21.79 -9.65
CA ASN A 103 4.47 20.92 -10.52
C ASN A 103 5.49 20.05 -9.77
N PHE A 104 5.74 20.35 -8.49
CA PHE A 104 6.70 19.62 -7.66
C PHE A 104 6.04 18.83 -6.51
N LEU A 105 4.71 18.89 -6.36
CA LEU A 105 4.03 18.25 -5.23
C LEU A 105 4.16 16.74 -5.24
N TRP A 106 3.70 16.08 -6.32
CA TRP A 106 3.83 14.65 -6.46
C TRP A 106 4.97 14.30 -7.43
N GLN A 107 5.85 13.42 -6.99
CA GLN A 107 7.03 12.95 -7.70
C GLN A 107 6.92 11.45 -8.00
N ALA A 108 7.74 11.00 -8.95
CA ALA A 108 7.93 9.58 -9.18
C ALA A 108 8.41 8.87 -7.91
N GLY A 109 7.76 7.76 -7.56
CA GLY A 109 8.04 7.01 -6.34
C GLY A 109 7.15 7.37 -5.15
N ASP A 110 6.32 8.41 -5.24
CA ASP A 110 5.33 8.69 -4.20
C ASP A 110 4.28 7.57 -4.14
N ILE A 111 3.94 7.14 -2.93
CA ILE A 111 2.88 6.15 -2.68
C ILE A 111 1.54 6.87 -2.68
N VAL A 112 0.59 6.32 -3.43
CA VAL A 112 -0.79 6.82 -3.51
C VAL A 112 -1.78 5.71 -3.21
N TYR A 113 -2.86 6.09 -2.53
CA TYR A 113 -4.02 5.23 -2.28
C TYR A 113 -5.24 5.88 -2.94
N PHE A 114 -5.97 5.10 -3.73
CA PHE A 114 -7.19 5.52 -4.41
C PHE A 114 -8.38 4.85 -3.76
N GLN A 115 -9.26 5.67 -3.19
CA GLN A 115 -10.55 5.22 -2.72
C GLN A 115 -11.54 5.18 -3.88
N PHE A 116 -12.10 3.99 -4.15
CA PHE A 116 -13.08 3.79 -5.22
C PHE A 116 -14.50 3.62 -4.69
N ASP A 117 -14.66 3.11 -3.47
CA ASP A 117 -15.95 2.86 -2.85
C ASP A 117 -15.83 3.06 -1.34
N GLU A 118 -16.34 4.18 -0.84
CA GLU A 118 -16.31 4.55 0.59
C GLU A 118 -16.93 3.48 1.50
N ASN A 119 -17.85 2.66 0.97
CA ASN A 119 -18.53 1.61 1.73
C ASN A 119 -17.87 0.23 1.56
N ASN A 120 -16.87 0.11 0.67
CA ASN A 120 -16.19 -1.13 0.40
C ASN A 120 -14.68 -0.92 0.22
N PRO A 121 -13.93 -0.84 1.34
CA PRO A 121 -12.49 -0.57 1.30
C PRO A 121 -11.67 -1.68 0.62
N TYR A 122 -12.27 -2.83 0.31
CA TYR A 122 -11.61 -3.88 -0.49
C TYR A 122 -11.48 -3.53 -1.98
N LYS A 123 -12.17 -2.49 -2.45
CA LYS A 123 -12.05 -2.00 -3.83
C LYS A 123 -10.97 -0.94 -4.00
N ASP A 124 -10.46 -0.42 -2.89
CA ASP A 124 -9.43 0.61 -2.91
C ASP A 124 -8.11 0.02 -3.41
N LEU A 125 -7.27 0.86 -4.02
CA LEU A 125 -6.01 0.43 -4.61
C LEU A 125 -4.85 1.29 -4.11
N GLY A 126 -3.72 0.65 -3.81
CA GLY A 126 -2.45 1.34 -3.53
C GLY A 126 -1.48 1.20 -4.70
N GLY A 127 -0.65 2.19 -4.95
CA GLY A 127 0.44 2.08 -5.92
C GLY A 127 1.47 3.21 -5.83
N PHE A 128 2.38 3.25 -6.79
CA PHE A 128 3.35 4.33 -6.93
C PHE A 128 2.98 5.27 -8.08
N ILE A 129 3.29 6.55 -7.92
CA ILE A 129 3.37 7.47 -9.05
C ILE A 129 4.60 7.09 -9.86
N SER A 130 4.38 6.85 -11.15
CA SER A 130 5.45 6.55 -12.11
C SER A 130 5.62 7.73 -13.07
N PRO A 131 6.84 8.09 -13.48
CA PRO A 131 7.12 9.26 -14.33
C PRO A 131 6.68 9.07 -15.79
N ASN A 132 5.78 8.12 -16.05
CA ASN A 132 5.54 7.45 -17.32
C ASN A 132 5.66 8.38 -18.56
N LYS A 133 6.87 8.43 -19.12
CA LYS A 133 7.07 8.69 -20.53
C LYS A 133 6.81 7.36 -21.19
N LYS A 134 5.67 7.22 -21.88
CA LYS A 134 5.34 6.05 -22.70
C LYS A 134 6.62 5.54 -23.40
N GLN A 135 7.01 4.29 -23.12
CA GLN A 135 7.93 3.54 -23.98
C GLN A 135 7.22 3.17 -25.28
#